data_AF-A0A327LSB1-F1
#
_entry.id   AF-A0A327LSB1-F1
#
_cell.length_a   1.000
_cell.length_b   1.000
_cell.length_c   1.000
_cell.angle_alpha   90.00
_cell.angle_beta   90.00
_cell.angle_gamma   90.00
#
_symmetry.space_group_name_H-M   'P 1'
#
loop_
_entity.id
_entity.type
_entity.pdbx_description
1 polymer ?
#
loop_
_entity_poly.entity_id
_entity_poly.type
_entity_poly.pdbx_seq_one_letter_code
_entity_poly.pdbx_strand_id
1 'polypeptide(L)'
;MYFDDLPVGFTHETGSQSLSEEEIIAFARQYDPQPFHIDREAAAESIYGGIIASGFQTLIVAFDLVLNSGVWRDASMGSSGLDELRWHLPVRPGDRLRVKMTVMKSEASKSRPDRGRTTFFYEILNQKDEVVSSYYAVQLLKRKV
;
A
#
# COMPACT_ATOMS: atom_id res chain seq x y z
N MET A 1 14.01 -9.91 -3.75
CA MET A 1 13.99 -11.25 -3.11
C MET A 1 13.00 -12.13 -3.86
N TYR A 2 13.18 -13.45 -3.78
CA TYR A 2 12.31 -14.46 -4.39
C TYR A 2 11.40 -15.11 -3.34
N PHE A 3 10.46 -15.95 -3.78
CA PHE A 3 9.58 -16.70 -2.89
C PHE A 3 10.34 -17.41 -1.75
N ASP A 4 11.45 -18.07 -2.07
CA ASP A 4 12.21 -18.89 -1.12
C ASP A 4 12.94 -18.06 -0.03
N ASP A 5 13.00 -16.74 -0.19
CA ASP A 5 13.65 -15.82 0.76
C ASP A 5 12.66 -15.21 1.77
N LEU A 6 11.36 -15.53 1.65
CA LEU A 6 10.27 -14.87 2.37
C LEU A 6 9.58 -15.86 3.32
N PRO A 7 10.25 -16.27 4.41
CA PRO A 7 9.62 -17.10 5.44
C PRO A 7 8.54 -16.32 6.18
N VAL A 8 7.58 -17.04 6.77
CA VAL A 8 6.57 -16.45 7.66
C VAL A 8 7.25 -15.71 8.81
N GLY A 9 6.77 -14.50 9.11
CA GLY A 9 7.36 -13.60 10.10
C GLY A 9 8.44 -12.67 9.55
N PHE A 10 8.89 -12.83 8.30
CA PHE A 10 9.77 -11.85 7.68
C PHE A 10 9.09 -10.48 7.60
N THR A 11 9.82 -9.44 8.01
CA THR A 11 9.35 -8.06 7.96
C THR A 11 10.25 -7.20 7.09
N HIS A 12 9.66 -6.26 6.35
CA HIS A 12 10.38 -5.24 5.61
C HIS A 12 9.70 -3.89 5.74
N GLU A 13 10.50 -2.84 5.79
CA GLU A 13 10.03 -1.46 5.85
C GLU A 13 10.60 -0.67 4.69
N THR A 14 9.74 0.10 4.02
CA THR A 14 10.12 0.90 2.85
C THR A 14 10.76 2.22 3.26
N GLY A 15 11.28 2.95 2.27
CA GLY A 15 11.44 4.40 2.42
C GLY A 15 10.10 5.11 2.59
N SER A 16 10.14 6.45 2.52
CA SER A 16 8.95 7.28 2.74
C SER A 16 8.70 8.27 1.61
N GLN A 17 7.45 8.56 1.31
CA GLN A 17 7.04 9.58 0.34
C GLN A 17 5.99 10.50 0.94
N SER A 18 6.13 11.81 0.71
CA SER A 18 5.12 12.80 1.07
C SER A 18 4.08 12.98 -0.03
N LEU A 19 2.84 13.27 0.36
CA LEU A 19 1.79 13.69 -0.58
C LEU A 19 1.48 15.18 -0.41
N SER A 20 1.67 15.96 -1.47
CA SER A 20 1.22 17.35 -1.53
C SER A 20 -0.30 17.45 -1.75
N GLU A 21 -0.87 18.61 -1.45
CA GLU A 21 -2.29 18.85 -1.71
C GLU A 21 -2.61 18.80 -3.21
N GLU A 22 -1.70 19.32 -4.03
CA GLU A 22 -1.82 19.34 -5.48
C GLU A 22 -1.86 17.93 -6.06
N GLU A 23 -0.99 17.03 -5.60
CA GLU A 23 -1.00 15.61 -5.99
C GLU A 23 -2.29 14.90 -5.56
N ILE A 24 -2.79 15.21 -4.36
CA ILE A 24 -4.06 14.67 -3.86
C ILE A 24 -5.22 15.08 -4.76
N ILE A 25 -5.38 16.39 -5.00
CA ILE A 25 -6.46 16.92 -5.81
C ILE A 25 -6.34 16.43 -7.27
N ALA A 26 -5.12 16.37 -7.81
CA ALA A 26 -4.89 15.90 -9.18
C ALA A 26 -5.32 14.43 -9.36
N PHE A 27 -4.93 13.55 -8.44
CA PHE A 27 -5.37 12.15 -8.45
C PHE A 27 -6.90 12.05 -8.32
N ALA A 28 -7.48 12.75 -7.34
CA ALA A 28 -8.90 12.70 -7.05
C ALA A 28 -9.76 13.19 -8.23
N ARG A 29 -9.36 14.27 -8.91
CA ARG A 29 -10.05 14.74 -10.12
C ARG A 29 -10.14 13.68 -11.21
N GLN A 30 -9.15 12.80 -11.30
CA GLN A 30 -9.11 11.78 -12.33
C GLN A 30 -9.87 10.50 -11.92
N TYR A 31 -9.77 10.10 -10.64
CA TYR A 31 -10.19 8.75 -10.23
C TYR A 31 -11.26 8.73 -9.12
N ASP A 32 -11.36 9.79 -8.32
CA ASP A 32 -12.21 9.82 -7.13
C ASP A 32 -12.64 11.26 -6.77
N PRO A 33 -13.51 11.90 -7.59
CA PRO A 33 -13.78 13.35 -7.49
C PRO A 33 -14.82 13.69 -6.42
N GLN A 34 -14.80 12.99 -5.28
CA GLN A 34 -15.66 13.34 -4.15
C GLN A 34 -15.26 14.72 -3.59
N PRO A 35 -16.22 15.55 -3.11
CA PRO A 35 -15.95 16.95 -2.77
C PRO A 35 -14.79 17.14 -1.78
N PHE A 36 -14.71 16.31 -0.74
CA PHE A 36 -13.67 16.38 0.30
C PHE A 36 -12.26 15.97 -0.18
N HIS A 37 -12.10 15.56 -1.44
CA HIS A 37 -10.82 15.30 -2.08
C HIS A 37 -10.38 16.41 -3.05
N ILE A 38 -11.31 17.25 -3.55
CA ILE A 38 -11.04 18.19 -4.66
C ILE A 38 -11.39 19.65 -4.37
N ASP A 39 -12.19 19.92 -3.35
CA ASP A 39 -12.70 21.25 -3.03
C ASP A 39 -12.41 21.58 -1.55
N ARG A 40 -11.71 22.68 -1.30
CA ARG A 40 -11.26 23.05 0.04
C ARG A 40 -12.40 23.49 0.96
N GLU A 41 -13.40 24.18 0.41
CA GLU A 41 -14.53 24.68 1.19
C GLU A 41 -15.43 23.52 1.59
N ALA A 42 -15.79 22.66 0.63
CA ALA A 42 -16.56 21.46 0.90
C ALA A 42 -15.83 20.48 1.83
N ALA A 43 -14.50 20.38 1.70
CA ALA A 43 -13.69 19.56 2.61
C ALA A 43 -13.68 20.12 4.04
N ALA A 44 -13.60 21.44 4.21
CA ALA A 44 -13.64 22.11 5.51
C ALA A 44 -14.99 21.95 6.22
N GLU A 45 -16.10 21.94 5.46
CA GLU A 45 -17.45 21.71 5.98
C GLU A 45 -17.76 20.22 6.26
N SER A 46 -16.97 19.30 5.69
CA SER A 46 -17.13 17.86 5.91
C SER A 46 -16.63 17.42 7.29
N ILE A 47 -16.93 16.17 7.65
CA ILE A 47 -16.41 15.53 8.88
C ILE A 47 -14.87 15.46 8.94
N TYR A 48 -14.19 15.68 7.81
CA TYR A 48 -12.74 15.64 7.71
C TYR A 48 -12.09 17.00 7.99
N GLY A 49 -12.83 18.11 7.95
CA GLY A 49 -12.34 19.45 8.28
C GLY A 49 -11.17 19.95 7.41
N GLY A 50 -11.03 19.44 6.18
CA GLY A 50 -9.95 19.76 5.25
C GLY A 50 -9.72 18.65 4.22
N ILE A 51 -8.92 18.94 3.18
CA ILE A 51 -8.60 17.98 2.11
C ILE A 51 -7.95 16.73 2.70
N ILE A 52 -8.37 15.58 2.18
CA ILE A 52 -7.76 14.28 2.47
C ILE A 52 -7.49 13.54 1.16
N ALA A 53 -6.49 12.67 1.13
CA ALA A 53 -6.22 11.80 0.00
C ALA A 53 -7.34 10.76 -0.19
N SER A 54 -7.56 10.33 -1.43
CA SER A 54 -8.39 9.16 -1.69
C SER A 54 -7.75 7.92 -1.05
N GLY A 55 -8.59 7.03 -0.51
CA GLY A 55 -8.14 5.73 -0.03
C GLY A 55 -7.41 4.92 -1.12
N PHE A 56 -7.81 5.07 -2.38
CA PHE A 56 -7.16 4.41 -3.52
C PHE A 56 -5.80 5.03 -3.86
N GLN A 57 -5.66 6.36 -3.72
CA GLN A 57 -4.36 7.02 -3.86
C GLN A 57 -3.37 6.50 -2.83
N THR A 58 -3.84 6.35 -1.59
CA THR A 58 -3.03 5.82 -0.48
C THR A 58 -2.50 4.42 -0.79
N LEU A 59 -3.33 3.55 -1.38
CA LEU A 59 -2.91 2.21 -1.82
C LEU A 59 -1.89 2.24 -2.95
N ILE A 60 -2.09 3.11 -3.95
CA ILE A 60 -1.18 3.21 -5.10
C ILE A 60 0.20 3.71 -4.65
N VAL A 61 0.24 4.70 -3.75
CA VAL A 61 1.50 5.19 -3.16
C VAL A 61 2.18 4.11 -2.33
N ALA A 62 1.42 3.38 -1.51
CA ALA A 62 1.97 2.26 -0.75
C ALA A 62 2.55 1.17 -1.66
N PHE A 63 1.88 0.85 -2.77
CA PHE A 63 2.37 -0.12 -3.74
C PHE A 63 3.64 0.38 -4.44
N ASP A 64 3.69 1.66 -4.84
CA ASP A 64 4.88 2.28 -5.42
C ASP A 64 6.09 2.24 -4.46
N LEU A 65 5.90 2.59 -3.19
CA LEU A 65 6.93 2.49 -2.15
C LEU A 65 7.50 1.07 -2.02
N VAL A 66 6.63 0.06 -2.07
CA VAL A 66 7.05 -1.34 -2.00
C VAL A 66 7.80 -1.77 -3.26
N LEU A 67 7.32 -1.40 -4.45
CA LEU A 67 8.07 -1.66 -5.68
C LEU A 67 9.44 -1.01 -5.61
N ASN A 68 9.51 0.26 -5.18
CA ASN A 68 10.73 1.05 -5.06
C ASN A 68 11.71 0.51 -4.02
N SER A 69 11.23 -0.17 -2.97
CA SER A 69 12.09 -0.87 -2.01
C SER A 69 12.85 -2.07 -2.58
N GLY A 70 12.38 -2.65 -3.69
CA GLY A 70 13.00 -3.81 -4.34
C GLY A 70 12.77 -5.15 -3.63
N VAL A 71 11.99 -5.18 -2.54
CA VAL A 71 11.81 -6.37 -1.69
C VAL A 71 11.45 -7.63 -2.48
N TRP A 72 10.52 -7.55 -3.43
CA TRP A 72 10.16 -8.69 -4.30
C TRP A 72 10.08 -8.34 -5.79
N ARG A 73 10.53 -7.13 -6.20
CA ARG A 73 10.32 -6.56 -7.55
C ARG A 73 10.64 -7.54 -8.68
N ASP A 74 11.82 -8.15 -8.66
CA ASP A 74 12.30 -9.01 -9.76
C ASP A 74 11.61 -10.39 -9.80
N ALA A 75 11.03 -10.81 -8.69
CA ALA A 75 10.32 -12.07 -8.56
C ALA A 75 8.80 -11.93 -8.79
N SER A 76 8.25 -10.72 -8.80
CA SER A 76 6.81 -10.51 -8.94
C SER A 76 6.28 -11.13 -10.23
N MET A 77 5.16 -11.84 -10.10
CA MET A 77 4.36 -12.35 -11.20
C MET A 77 2.93 -11.79 -11.15
N GLY A 78 2.72 -10.72 -10.38
CA GLY A 78 1.43 -10.13 -10.09
C GLY A 78 0.85 -10.52 -8.73
N SER A 79 -0.32 -9.95 -8.44
CA SER A 79 -1.08 -10.21 -7.21
C SER A 79 -2.41 -10.86 -7.56
N SER A 80 -2.87 -11.80 -6.74
CA SER A 80 -4.21 -12.38 -6.90
C SER A 80 -5.31 -11.59 -6.19
N GLY A 81 -4.95 -10.60 -5.36
CA GLY A 81 -5.93 -9.79 -4.66
C GLY A 81 -5.38 -9.09 -3.42
N LEU A 82 -6.24 -8.25 -2.85
CA LEU A 82 -6.09 -7.63 -1.55
C LEU A 82 -7.26 -8.06 -0.67
N ASP A 83 -6.98 -8.41 0.58
CA ASP A 83 -8.01 -8.82 1.55
C ASP A 83 -8.02 -7.86 2.75
N GLU A 84 -9.19 -7.74 3.39
CA GLU A 84 -9.40 -6.96 4.62
C GLU A 84 -8.87 -5.52 4.59
N LEU A 85 -9.03 -4.83 3.46
CA LEU A 85 -8.68 -3.41 3.36
C LEU A 85 -9.44 -2.57 4.39
N ARG A 86 -8.70 -1.76 5.15
CA ARG A 86 -9.23 -0.78 6.10
C ARG A 86 -8.53 0.57 5.92
N TRP A 87 -9.31 1.65 6.04
CA TRP A 87 -8.82 3.02 6.16
C TRP A 87 -9.11 3.47 7.59
N HIS A 88 -8.06 3.65 8.38
CA HIS A 88 -8.18 3.92 9.82
C HIS A 88 -8.15 5.42 10.10
N LEU A 89 -7.30 6.16 9.38
CA LEU A 89 -7.12 7.59 9.51
C LEU A 89 -7.04 8.24 8.12
N PRO A 90 -7.55 9.47 7.95
CA PRO A 90 -7.38 10.20 6.71
C PRO A 90 -5.91 10.57 6.51
N VAL A 91 -5.42 10.37 5.29
CA VAL A 91 -4.11 10.91 4.86
C VAL A 91 -4.30 12.35 4.42
N ARG A 92 -3.49 13.27 4.95
CA ARG A 92 -3.60 14.70 4.69
C ARG A 92 -2.46 15.23 3.82
N PRO A 93 -2.66 16.39 3.16
CA PRO A 93 -1.55 17.11 2.55
C PRO A 93 -0.37 17.29 3.52
N GLY A 94 0.83 16.96 3.06
CA GLY A 94 2.07 17.00 3.84
C GLY A 94 2.38 15.72 4.62
N ASP A 95 1.43 14.78 4.75
CA ASP A 95 1.72 13.49 5.38
C ASP A 95 2.77 12.72 4.59
N ARG A 96 3.66 12.06 5.33
CA ARG A 96 4.73 11.23 4.80
C ARG A 96 4.42 9.78 5.09
N LEU A 97 4.14 9.03 4.03
CA LEU A 97 3.74 7.63 4.10
C LEU A 97 4.95 6.71 3.97
N ARG A 98 4.96 5.64 4.76
CA ARG A 98 5.87 4.48 4.64
C ARG A 98 5.06 3.19 4.81
N VAL A 99 5.58 2.08 4.31
CA VAL A 99 4.93 0.77 4.45
C VAL A 99 5.80 -0.14 5.27
N LYS A 100 5.22 -0.73 6.31
CA LYS A 100 5.75 -1.91 6.97
C LYS A 100 4.97 -3.12 6.49
N MET A 101 5.67 -4.14 6.01
CA MET A 101 5.06 -5.38 5.56
C MET A 101 5.57 -6.57 6.35
N THR A 102 4.69 -7.51 6.63
CA THR A 102 5.00 -8.77 7.34
C THR A 102 4.49 -9.95 6.54
N VAL A 103 5.31 -10.97 6.31
CA VAL A 103 4.88 -12.22 5.68
C VAL A 103 4.01 -13.01 6.66
N MET A 104 2.75 -13.17 6.31
CA MET A 104 1.76 -13.90 7.13
C MET A 104 1.60 -15.35 6.66
N LYS A 105 1.81 -15.59 5.36
CA LYS A 105 1.71 -16.90 4.75
C LYS A 105 2.65 -17.00 3.56
N SER A 106 3.27 -18.17 3.37
CA SER A 106 4.13 -18.45 2.21
C SER A 106 3.94 -19.90 1.77
N GLU A 107 3.39 -20.13 0.58
CA GLU A 107 3.01 -21.45 0.07
C GLU A 107 3.54 -21.68 -1.34
N ALA A 108 4.36 -22.72 -1.52
CA ALA A 108 4.82 -23.14 -2.84
C ALA A 108 3.64 -23.71 -3.65
N SER A 109 3.63 -23.46 -4.96
CA SER A 109 2.61 -24.03 -5.83
C SER A 109 2.80 -25.54 -5.98
N LYS A 110 1.73 -26.32 -5.76
CA LYS A 110 1.73 -27.78 -5.93
C LYS A 110 1.79 -28.22 -7.39
N SER A 111 1.28 -27.41 -8.31
CA SER A 111 1.16 -27.74 -9.74
C SER A 111 2.17 -27.03 -10.64
N ARG A 112 2.86 -26.00 -10.12
CA ARG A 112 3.80 -25.16 -10.88
C ARG A 112 5.07 -24.92 -10.04
N PRO A 113 6.14 -25.72 -10.20
CA PRO A 113 7.28 -25.69 -9.30
C PRO A 113 8.14 -24.40 -9.39
N ASP A 114 7.89 -23.54 -10.37
CA ASP A 114 8.61 -22.29 -10.62
C ASP A 114 8.14 -21.11 -9.75
N ARG A 115 7.09 -21.28 -8.93
CA ARG A 115 6.46 -20.18 -8.20
C ARG A 115 5.82 -20.58 -6.86
N GLY A 116 5.52 -19.59 -6.04
CA GLY A 116 4.71 -19.70 -4.84
C GLY A 116 3.90 -18.44 -4.57
N ARG A 117 2.97 -18.51 -3.62
CA ARG A 117 2.17 -17.37 -3.16
C ARG A 117 2.64 -16.94 -1.79
N THR A 118 2.85 -15.63 -1.62
CA THR A 118 3.20 -15.02 -0.34
C THR A 118 2.12 -14.01 0.02
N THR A 119 1.46 -14.21 1.15
CA THR A 119 0.52 -13.24 1.73
C THR A 119 1.29 -12.36 2.69
N PHE A 120 1.27 -11.07 2.40
CA PHE A 120 1.85 -10.05 3.26
C PHE A 120 0.73 -9.28 3.96
N PHE A 121 0.91 -8.94 5.23
CA PHE A 121 0.12 -7.90 5.90
C PHE A 121 0.86 -6.57 5.74
N TYR A 122 0.18 -5.58 5.18
CA TYR A 122 0.69 -4.24 4.96
C TYR A 122 0.09 -3.31 6.01
N GLU A 123 0.97 -2.56 6.66
CA GLU A 123 0.64 -1.42 7.51
C GLU A 123 1.20 -0.18 6.82
N ILE A 124 0.34 0.75 6.44
CA ILE A 124 0.76 2.04 5.88
C ILE A 124 0.75 3.03 7.04
N LEU A 125 1.90 3.64 7.31
CA LEU A 125 2.10 4.51 8.46
C LEU A 125 2.41 5.93 8.00
N ASN A 126 1.95 6.92 8.78
CA ASN A 126 2.36 8.31 8.63
C ASN A 126 3.65 8.60 9.42
N GLN A 127 4.09 9.87 9.40
CA GLN A 127 5.26 10.37 10.13
C GLN A 127 5.17 10.30 11.66
N LYS A 128 3.99 10.00 12.22
CA LYS A 128 3.75 9.83 13.65
C LYS A 128 3.65 8.35 14.06
N ASP A 129 3.98 7.44 13.14
CA ASP A 129 3.83 5.99 13.31
C ASP A 129 2.38 5.53 13.52
N GLU A 130 1.41 6.34 13.10
CA GLU A 130 0.00 5.96 13.13
C GLU A 130 -0.34 5.18 11.85
N VAL A 131 -1.04 4.05 12.00
CA VAL A 131 -1.49 3.24 10.86
C VAL A 131 -2.66 3.95 10.19
N VAL A 132 -2.46 4.49 8.99
CA VAL A 132 -3.51 5.16 8.21
C VAL A 132 -4.36 4.18 7.42
N SER A 133 -3.77 3.06 6.98
CA SER A 133 -4.47 1.99 6.29
C SER A 133 -3.74 0.65 6.47
N SER A 134 -4.49 -0.44 6.42
CA SER A 134 -3.94 -1.80 6.46
C SER A 134 -4.71 -2.74 5.56
N TYR A 135 -4.02 -3.78 5.06
CA TYR A 135 -4.62 -4.83 4.24
C TYR A 135 -3.67 -6.03 4.11
N TYR A 136 -4.20 -7.17 3.68
CA TYR A 136 -3.39 -8.28 3.20
C TYR A 136 -3.22 -8.19 1.69
N ALA A 137 -2.01 -8.46 1.20
CA ALA A 137 -1.69 -8.51 -0.23
C ALA A 137 -1.12 -9.88 -0.58
N VAL A 138 -1.70 -10.54 -1.59
CA VAL A 138 -1.26 -11.88 -2.01
C VAL A 138 -0.40 -11.78 -3.28
N GLN A 139 0.92 -11.88 -3.12
CA GLN A 139 1.86 -11.83 -4.24
C GLN A 139 2.17 -13.23 -4.78
N LEU A 140 2.08 -13.39 -6.09
CA LEU A 140 2.62 -14.55 -6.79
C LEU A 140 4.08 -14.27 -7.13
N LEU A 141 5.01 -15.06 -6.60
CA LEU A 141 6.44 -14.82 -6.72
C LEU A 141 7.15 -16.02 -7.37
N LYS A 142 8.12 -15.72 -8.25
CA LYS A 142 9.06 -16.70 -8.78
C LYS A 142 9.88 -17.32 -7.65
N ARG A 143 10.26 -18.57 -7.84
CA ARG A 143 11.29 -19.27 -7.04
C ARG A 143 12.67 -19.08 -7.65
N LYS A 144 13.73 -19.32 -6.88
CA LYS A 144 15.15 -19.15 -7.31
C LYS A 144 15.68 -20.24 -8.26
N VAL A 145 14.81 -21.07 -8.82
CA VAL A 145 15.12 -22.34 -9.50
C VAL A 145 16.33 -22.26 -10.43
#